data_AF-A0A956QGH0-F1
#
_entry.id   AF-A0A956QGH0-F1
#
_cell.length_a   1.000
_cell.length_b   1.000
_cell.length_c   1.000
_cell.angle_alpha   90.00
_cell.angle_beta   90.00
_cell.angle_gamma   90.00
#
_symmetry.space_group_name_H-M   'P 1'
#
loop_
_entity.id
_entity.type
_entity.pdbx_description
1 polymer ?
#
loop_
_entity_poly.entity_id
_entity_poly.type
_entity_poly.pdbx_seq_one_letter_code
_entity_poly.pdbx_strand_id
1 'polypeptide(L)'
;MKKKHVCSCGRTFAHAISLKRHRFVSGCEETPEEGEDNEVEEAPVAALMAEEPADDVTGVVTSATQALSVEQIQALQQLANSRLSPVPTFGFRMQHLAQGALDFSREFFGWLGEESGNVIGWGRQTALPAAGQMLRKGVVSVATVAMLSVLFFGGITLGLSIKQASANSNQPTGRLGDAGQSVVDFYRAVNARAYSAAYSRLSPDWKRELTQTAFERGYAPVQQVDCRLVGIKAIDANRARVSVELAVVEKDQVKNISGHYIVVYDGRGWNLDGSHLSL
;
A
#
# COMPACT_ATOMS: atom_id res chain seq x y z
N MET A 1 -17.41 48.53 -6.34
CA MET A 1 -17.32 47.96 -4.98
C MET A 1 -17.29 46.44 -5.10
N LYS A 2 -16.29 45.75 -4.54
CA LYS A 2 -16.24 44.27 -4.58
C LYS A 2 -17.25 43.71 -3.57
N LYS A 3 -18.17 42.85 -4.02
CA LYS A 3 -19.13 42.17 -3.11
C LYS A 3 -18.34 41.33 -2.11
N LYS A 4 -18.61 41.50 -0.81
CA LYS A 4 -18.03 40.67 0.25
C LYS A 4 -18.86 39.40 0.37
N HIS A 5 -18.20 38.26 0.55
CA HIS A 5 -18.87 36.98 0.75
C HIS A 5 -19.06 36.73 2.25
N VAL A 6 -20.25 36.32 2.70
CA VAL A 6 -20.55 36.11 4.12
C VAL A 6 -20.92 34.65 4.35
N CYS A 7 -20.35 34.02 5.37
CA CYS A 7 -20.71 32.67 5.81
C CYS A 7 -21.85 32.72 6.83
N SER A 8 -22.64 31.65 6.96
CA SER A 8 -23.72 31.51 7.96
C SER A 8 -23.25 31.67 9.40
N CYS A 9 -21.95 31.48 9.68
CA CYS A 9 -21.33 31.76 10.98
C CYS A 9 -21.03 33.25 11.24
N GLY A 10 -21.40 34.16 10.32
CA GLY A 10 -21.19 35.61 10.43
C GLY A 10 -19.81 36.12 9.99
N ARG A 11 -18.90 35.24 9.54
CA ARG A 11 -17.58 35.65 9.02
C ARG A 11 -17.67 36.16 7.59
N THR A 12 -16.92 37.21 7.27
CA THR A 12 -16.84 37.79 5.92
C THR A 12 -15.51 37.49 5.24
N PHE A 13 -15.56 37.27 3.93
CA PHE A 13 -14.44 36.86 3.10
C PHE A 13 -14.33 37.75 1.86
N ALA A 14 -13.11 38.10 1.49
CA ALA A 14 -12.84 38.93 0.31
C ALA A 14 -13.00 38.17 -1.02
N HIS A 15 -12.93 36.84 -0.99
CA HIS A 15 -12.97 35.97 -2.17
C HIS A 15 -13.86 34.76 -1.94
N ALA A 16 -14.59 34.34 -2.98
CA ALA A 16 -15.46 33.16 -2.96
C ALA A 16 -14.70 31.86 -2.59
N ILE A 17 -13.45 31.74 -3.02
CA ILE A 17 -12.60 30.57 -2.71
C ILE A 17 -12.36 30.45 -1.20
N SER A 18 -12.11 31.57 -0.52
CA SER A 18 -11.90 31.59 0.94
C SER A 18 -13.17 31.19 1.69
N LEU A 19 -14.35 31.62 1.20
CA LEU A 19 -15.63 31.18 1.75
C LEU A 19 -15.82 29.67 1.59
N LYS A 20 -15.56 29.12 0.40
CA LYS A 20 -15.69 27.68 0.12
C LYS A 20 -14.77 26.83 1.01
N ARG A 21 -13.51 27.26 1.18
CA ARG A 21 -12.55 26.57 2.07
C ARG A 21 -12.98 26.64 3.54
N HIS A 22 -13.48 27.80 3.98
CA HIS A 22 -13.99 27.95 5.34
C HIS A 22 -15.19 27.04 5.62
N ARG A 23 -16.17 26.98 4.71
CA ARG A 23 -17.35 26.10 4.84
C ARG A 23 -16.94 24.63 4.95
N PHE A 24 -16.00 24.19 4.11
CA PHE A 24 -15.49 22.82 4.14
C PHE A 24 -14.84 22.47 5.49
N VAL A 25 -14.04 23.37 6.05
CA VAL A 25 -13.35 23.12 7.34
C VAL A 25 -14.29 23.23 8.53
N SER A 26 -15.28 24.12 8.47
CA SER A 26 -16.12 24.48 9.62
C SER A 26 -17.43 23.69 9.69
N GLY A 27 -17.78 22.96 8.62
CA GLY A 27 -19.08 22.27 8.52
C GLY A 27 -20.28 23.24 8.44
N CYS A 28 -20.05 24.50 8.05
CA CYS A 28 -21.15 25.45 7.84
C CYS A 28 -21.82 25.12 6.51
N GLU A 29 -22.90 24.34 6.57
CA GLU A 29 -23.74 24.05 5.41
C GLU A 29 -24.43 25.32 4.90
N GLU A 30 -24.57 25.39 3.58
CA GLU A 30 -25.29 26.46 2.91
C GLU A 30 -26.78 26.17 3.08
N THR A 31 -27.50 27.02 3.81
CA THR A 31 -28.96 27.07 3.65
C THR A 31 -29.21 27.41 2.18
N PRO A 32 -29.92 26.56 1.42
CA PRO A 32 -30.21 26.85 0.02
C PRO A 32 -30.96 28.17 -0.03
N GLU A 33 -30.31 29.22 -0.53
CA GLU A 33 -31.03 30.42 -0.92
C GLU A 33 -31.86 30.02 -2.14
N GLU A 34 -33.18 29.98 -1.99
CA GLU A 34 -34.13 29.80 -3.08
C GLU A 34 -33.84 30.88 -4.14
N GLY A 35 -33.48 30.42 -5.33
CA GLY A 35 -32.82 31.22 -6.35
C GLY A 35 -33.71 32.31 -6.96
N GLU A 36 -33.10 33.48 -7.20
CA GLU A 36 -33.52 34.41 -8.24
C GLU A 36 -32.89 33.98 -9.56
N ASP A 37 -33.76 33.63 -10.50
CA ASP A 37 -33.46 33.18 -11.85
C ASP A 37 -32.72 34.28 -12.63
N ASN A 38 -31.45 34.04 -12.98
CA ASN A 38 -30.76 34.83 -14.00
C ASN A 38 -30.52 33.95 -15.21
N GLU A 39 -31.30 34.22 -16.26
CA GLU A 39 -31.10 33.74 -17.64
C GLU A 39 -29.68 34.08 -18.11
N VAL A 40 -28.91 33.05 -18.48
CA VAL A 40 -27.65 33.22 -19.21
C VAL A 40 -27.86 32.74 -20.64
N GLU A 41 -27.75 33.70 -21.55
CA GLU A 41 -27.81 33.57 -23.00
C GLU A 41 -26.65 32.69 -23.53
N GLU A 42 -26.95 31.52 -24.06
CA GLU A 42 -25.98 30.61 -24.70
C GLU A 42 -25.69 31.04 -26.16
N ALA A 43 -24.41 31.10 -26.51
CA ALA A 43 -23.93 31.25 -27.89
C ALA A 43 -23.39 29.90 -28.42
N PRO A 44 -23.51 29.62 -29.73
CA PRO A 44 -23.41 28.27 -30.28
C PRO A 44 -21.97 27.78 -30.49
N VAL A 45 -21.79 26.49 -30.21
CA VAL A 45 -20.58 25.69 -30.42
C VAL A 45 -20.41 25.36 -31.90
N ALA A 46 -19.32 25.82 -32.50
CA ALA A 46 -18.91 25.41 -33.84
C ALA A 46 -18.01 24.16 -33.77
N ALA A 47 -18.43 23.14 -34.52
CA ALA A 47 -17.77 21.87 -34.75
C ALA A 47 -16.42 22.02 -35.46
N LEU A 48 -15.46 21.14 -35.14
CA LEU A 48 -14.40 20.73 -36.05
C LEU A 48 -13.94 19.31 -35.68
N MET A 49 -14.20 18.39 -36.62
CA MET A 49 -13.72 17.01 -36.65
C MET A 49 -12.27 16.96 -37.15
N ALA A 50 -11.51 15.97 -36.68
CA ALA A 50 -10.41 15.37 -37.44
C ALA A 50 -10.09 13.98 -36.85
N GLU A 51 -10.20 12.97 -37.71
CA GLU A 51 -9.90 11.55 -37.49
C GLU A 51 -8.40 11.22 -37.70
N GLU A 52 -7.96 10.19 -36.95
CA GLU A 52 -6.99 9.12 -37.28
C GLU A 52 -5.50 9.42 -37.59
N PRO A 53 -4.56 8.42 -37.50
CA PRO A 53 -4.76 6.97 -37.37
C PRO A 53 -3.96 6.26 -36.24
N ALA A 54 -4.27 4.96 -36.09
CA ALA A 54 -3.67 3.99 -35.19
C ALA A 54 -2.34 3.41 -35.73
N ASP A 55 -1.38 3.20 -34.83
CA ASP A 55 -0.18 2.40 -35.08
C ASP A 55 -0.12 1.18 -34.13
N ASP A 56 0.04 0.02 -34.76
CA ASP A 56 0.12 -1.33 -34.23
C ASP A 56 1.59 -1.67 -33.90
N VAL A 57 1.90 -2.03 -32.64
CA VAL A 57 3.22 -2.55 -32.25
C VAL A 57 3.06 -3.71 -31.27
N THR A 58 3.00 -4.93 -31.81
CA THR A 58 3.20 -6.17 -31.07
C THR A 58 4.69 -6.42 -30.82
N GLY A 59 5.13 -6.32 -29.56
CA GLY A 59 6.47 -6.70 -29.11
C GLY A 59 6.42 -7.93 -28.19
N VAL A 60 6.90 -9.07 -28.69
CA VAL A 60 7.11 -10.31 -27.93
C VAL A 60 8.41 -10.19 -27.14
N VAL A 61 8.34 -10.36 -25.80
CA VAL A 61 9.50 -10.52 -24.92
C VAL A 61 9.43 -11.88 -24.26
N THR A 62 10.33 -12.78 -24.63
CA THR A 62 10.61 -14.06 -23.97
C THR A 62 11.92 -13.99 -23.21
N SER A 63 11.94 -14.49 -21.96
CA SER A 63 13.03 -15.21 -21.26
C SER A 63 13.01 -14.91 -19.76
N ALA A 64 13.37 -15.79 -18.82
CA ALA A 64 13.55 -17.24 -18.78
C ALA A 64 13.63 -17.60 -17.28
N THR A 65 12.83 -18.54 -16.79
CA THR A 65 12.94 -19.04 -15.40
C THR A 65 13.85 -20.27 -15.42
N GLN A 66 15.05 -20.19 -14.85
CA GLN A 66 15.88 -21.37 -14.66
C GLN A 66 15.27 -22.26 -13.57
N ALA A 67 14.92 -23.49 -13.94
CA ALA A 67 14.51 -24.52 -13.00
C ALA A 67 15.75 -25.14 -12.33
N LEU A 68 15.65 -25.42 -11.03
CA LEU A 68 16.65 -26.19 -10.26
C LEU A 68 16.88 -27.56 -10.91
N SER A 69 18.13 -28.03 -10.90
CA SER A 69 18.45 -29.35 -11.46
C SER A 69 17.93 -30.48 -10.56
N VAL A 70 17.69 -31.64 -11.16
CA VAL A 70 17.24 -32.86 -10.45
C VAL A 70 18.25 -33.27 -9.36
N GLU A 71 19.54 -32.98 -9.55
CA GLU A 71 20.59 -33.29 -8.57
C GLU A 71 20.48 -32.41 -7.32
N GLN A 72 20.14 -31.12 -7.49
CA GLN A 72 19.90 -30.21 -6.36
C GLN A 72 18.69 -30.64 -5.53
N ILE A 73 17.66 -31.19 -6.19
CA ILE A 73 16.47 -31.74 -5.54
C ILE A 73 16.82 -32.99 -4.72
N GLN A 74 17.66 -33.89 -5.26
CA GLN A 74 18.09 -35.10 -4.55
C GLN A 74 18.98 -34.79 -3.34
N ALA A 75 19.85 -33.78 -3.43
CA ALA A 75 20.70 -33.35 -2.31
C ALA A 75 19.87 -32.83 -1.12
N LEU A 76 18.84 -32.03 -1.38
CA LEU A 76 17.92 -31.54 -0.33
C LEU A 76 17.17 -32.68 0.35
N GLN A 77 16.78 -33.70 -0.41
CA GLN A 77 16.04 -34.84 0.14
C GLN A 77 16.91 -35.75 1.01
N GLN A 78 18.20 -35.92 0.67
CA GLN A 78 19.15 -36.65 1.51
C GLN A 78 19.48 -35.89 2.81
N LEU A 79 19.56 -34.55 2.75
CA LEU A 79 19.76 -33.73 3.95
C LEU A 79 18.58 -33.85 4.92
N ALA A 80 17.33 -33.81 4.42
CA ALA A 80 16.13 -33.97 5.24
C ALA A 80 16.07 -35.37 5.91
N ASN A 81 16.42 -36.42 5.17
CA ASN A 81 16.39 -37.78 5.67
C ASN A 81 17.50 -38.09 6.69
N SER A 82 18.66 -37.42 6.58
CA SER A 82 19.77 -37.62 7.53
C SER A 82 19.58 -36.91 8.87
N ARG A 83 18.73 -35.87 8.93
CA ARG A 83 18.51 -35.04 10.12
C ARG A 83 17.33 -35.49 10.97
N LEU A 84 16.47 -36.38 10.46
CA LEU A 84 15.33 -36.95 11.16
C LEU A 84 15.70 -38.33 11.71
N SER A 85 16.29 -38.38 12.90
CA SER A 85 16.45 -39.65 13.64
C SER A 85 15.09 -40.18 14.13
N PRO A 86 14.88 -41.51 14.15
CA PRO A 86 13.61 -42.11 14.55
C PRO A 86 13.37 -41.88 16.06
N VAL A 87 12.32 -41.13 16.38
CA VAL A 87 11.85 -40.95 17.76
C VAL A 87 11.06 -42.22 18.17
N PRO A 88 11.41 -42.88 19.29
CA PRO A 88 10.65 -44.02 19.76
C PRO A 88 9.27 -43.58 20.25
N THR A 89 8.26 -44.35 19.86
CA THR A 89 6.86 -44.15 20.21
C THR A 89 6.63 -44.55 21.67
N PHE A 90 6.35 -43.62 22.58
CA PHE A 90 5.32 -43.72 23.64
C PHE A 90 5.31 -42.45 24.51
N GLY A 91 4.12 -42.05 24.96
CA GLY A 91 3.77 -40.65 25.22
C GLY A 91 4.43 -39.93 26.40
N PHE A 92 4.70 -38.63 26.20
CA PHE A 92 4.64 -37.58 27.23
C PHE A 92 4.69 -36.16 26.59
N ARG A 93 3.92 -35.24 27.19
CA ARG A 93 3.91 -33.75 27.10
C ARG A 93 3.94 -33.02 25.73
N MET A 94 2.77 -32.47 25.37
CA MET A 94 2.56 -31.46 24.31
C MET A 94 3.47 -30.21 24.38
N GLN A 95 4.07 -29.88 25.54
CA GLN A 95 4.93 -28.70 25.69
C GLN A 95 6.26 -28.79 24.94
N HIS A 96 6.87 -29.98 24.81
CA HIS A 96 8.12 -30.13 24.06
C HIS A 96 7.91 -30.11 22.54
N LEU A 97 6.72 -30.49 22.08
CA LEU A 97 6.31 -30.43 20.67
C LEU A 97 6.12 -28.99 20.19
N ALA A 98 5.52 -28.13 21.02
CA ALA A 98 5.37 -26.72 20.73
C ALA A 98 6.72 -26.00 20.69
N GLN A 99 7.62 -26.32 21.64
CA GLN A 99 8.97 -25.73 21.67
C GLN A 99 9.80 -26.15 20.44
N GLY A 100 9.79 -27.44 20.09
CA GLY A 100 10.50 -27.94 18.91
C GLY A 100 9.95 -27.37 17.59
N ALA A 101 8.64 -27.13 17.49
CA ALA A 101 8.05 -26.46 16.33
C ALA A 101 8.46 -24.99 16.22
N LEU A 102 8.57 -24.29 17.35
CA LEU A 102 9.02 -22.89 17.40
C LEU A 102 10.52 -22.78 17.06
N ASP A 103 11.36 -23.65 17.59
CA ASP A 103 12.79 -23.68 17.32
C ASP A 103 13.06 -24.00 15.84
N PHE A 104 12.36 -25.01 15.28
CA PHE A 104 12.40 -25.30 13.85
C PHE A 104 11.95 -24.12 13.00
N SER A 105 10.85 -23.44 13.36
CA SER A 105 10.38 -22.28 12.60
C SER A 105 11.39 -21.14 12.62
N ARG A 106 12.04 -20.87 13.76
CA ARG A 106 13.04 -19.82 13.90
C ARG A 106 14.28 -20.11 13.05
N GLU A 107 14.78 -21.34 13.08
CA GLU A 107 15.93 -21.74 12.26
C GLU A 107 15.59 -21.78 10.77
N PHE A 108 14.40 -22.26 10.40
CA PHE A 108 13.92 -22.29 9.02
C PHE A 108 13.74 -20.89 8.43
N PHE A 109 13.14 -19.96 9.18
CA PHE A 109 12.99 -18.57 8.73
C PHE A 109 14.30 -17.79 8.79
N GLY A 110 15.21 -18.13 9.71
CA GLY A 110 16.59 -17.60 9.72
C GLY A 110 17.35 -18.00 8.46
N TRP A 111 17.28 -19.27 8.07
CA TRP A 111 17.88 -19.80 6.84
C TRP A 111 17.24 -19.19 5.57
N LEU A 112 15.91 -19.05 5.52
CA LEU A 112 15.22 -18.38 4.39
C LEU A 112 15.60 -16.90 4.24
N GLY A 113 15.98 -16.23 5.33
CA GLY A 113 16.48 -14.85 5.30
C GLY A 113 17.83 -14.71 4.58
N GLU A 114 18.60 -15.80 4.47
CA GLU A 114 19.96 -15.80 3.89
C GLU A 114 19.98 -16.22 2.41
N GLU A 115 18.97 -16.97 1.92
CA GLU A 115 18.94 -17.54 0.55
C GLU A 115 17.66 -17.25 -0.28
N SER A 116 16.86 -16.25 0.08
CA SER A 116 15.55 -15.98 -0.57
C SER A 116 15.64 -15.34 -1.96
N GLY A 117 16.02 -16.15 -2.95
CA GLY A 117 15.86 -15.85 -4.38
C GLY A 117 14.85 -16.75 -5.12
N ASN A 118 14.49 -17.94 -4.62
CA ASN A 118 13.83 -18.94 -5.48
C ASN A 118 12.92 -20.00 -4.78
N VAL A 119 12.11 -19.62 -3.80
CA VAL A 119 11.33 -20.60 -2.99
C VAL A 119 9.86 -20.80 -3.45
N ILE A 120 9.35 -19.97 -4.36
CA ILE A 120 7.92 -19.93 -4.71
C ILE A 120 7.47 -21.16 -5.55
N GLY A 121 8.39 -21.83 -6.26
CA GLY A 121 8.06 -23.01 -7.08
C GLY A 121 7.88 -24.31 -6.30
N TRP A 122 8.58 -24.47 -5.16
CA TRP A 122 8.67 -25.77 -4.47
C TRP A 122 7.38 -26.14 -3.74
N GLY A 123 6.76 -25.19 -3.03
CA GLY A 123 5.60 -25.45 -2.17
C GLY A 123 4.36 -25.99 -2.88
N ARG A 124 4.20 -25.70 -4.18
CA ARG A 124 3.01 -26.12 -4.95
C ARG A 124 3.14 -27.52 -5.57
N GLN A 125 4.36 -27.98 -5.85
CA GLN A 125 4.60 -29.27 -6.51
C GLN A 125 4.85 -30.44 -5.56
N THR A 126 5.38 -30.20 -4.35
CA THR A 126 5.74 -31.29 -3.42
C THR A 126 4.77 -31.47 -2.25
N ALA A 127 4.15 -30.40 -1.73
CA ALA A 127 3.34 -30.49 -0.51
C ALA A 127 1.94 -31.10 -0.73
N LEU A 128 1.30 -30.82 -1.87
CA LEU A 128 -0.06 -31.27 -2.18
C LEU A 128 -0.17 -32.80 -2.40
N PRO A 129 0.74 -33.46 -3.14
CA PRO A 129 0.69 -34.93 -3.30
C PRO A 129 0.97 -35.68 -1.99
N ALA A 130 1.88 -35.17 -1.16
CA ALA A 130 2.25 -35.78 0.13
C ALA A 130 1.09 -35.71 1.16
N ALA A 131 0.39 -34.56 1.23
CA ALA A 131 -0.79 -34.41 2.09
C ALA A 131 -1.93 -35.36 1.69
N GLY A 132 -2.13 -35.59 0.38
CA GLY A 132 -3.13 -36.53 -0.12
C GLY A 132 -2.87 -37.99 0.25
N GLN A 133 -1.60 -38.42 0.32
CA GLN A 133 -1.25 -39.78 0.75
C GLN A 133 -1.35 -39.99 2.26
N MET A 134 -1.10 -38.96 3.08
CA MET A 134 -1.21 -39.06 4.54
C MET A 134 -2.66 -39.10 5.03
N LEU A 135 -3.56 -38.35 4.39
CA LEU A 135 -5.00 -38.38 4.71
C LEU A 135 -5.64 -39.75 4.46
N ARG A 136 -5.20 -40.48 3.43
CA ARG A 136 -5.69 -41.86 3.16
C ARG A 136 -5.29 -42.89 4.21
N LYS A 137 -4.28 -42.61 5.04
CA LYS A 137 -3.79 -43.54 6.07
C LYS A 137 -4.32 -43.24 7.48
N GLY A 138 -5.18 -42.23 7.67
CA GLY A 138 -5.80 -41.93 8.97
C GLY A 138 -4.84 -41.44 10.06
N VAL A 139 -3.57 -41.21 9.73
CA VAL A 139 -2.56 -40.69 10.67
C VAL A 139 -2.48 -39.18 10.48
N VAL A 140 -3.34 -38.43 11.16
CA VAL A 140 -3.13 -36.99 11.33
C VAL A 140 -2.08 -36.84 12.43
N SER A 141 -0.81 -36.91 12.06
CA SER A 141 0.26 -36.62 13.01
C SER A 141 0.25 -35.12 13.34
N VAL A 142 0.66 -34.76 14.55
CA VAL A 142 0.80 -33.36 15.00
C VAL A 142 1.65 -32.54 14.02
N ALA A 143 2.60 -33.17 13.32
CA ALA A 143 3.40 -32.53 12.27
C ALA A 143 2.57 -32.07 11.06
N THR A 144 1.53 -32.83 10.68
CA THR A 144 0.61 -32.45 9.59
C THR A 144 -0.22 -31.21 9.95
N VAL A 145 -0.68 -31.12 11.21
CA VAL A 145 -1.43 -29.95 11.72
C VAL A 145 -0.53 -28.73 11.86
N ALA A 146 0.72 -28.92 12.29
CA ALA A 146 1.71 -27.84 12.35
C ALA A 146 2.09 -27.34 10.94
N MET A 147 2.30 -28.24 9.99
CA MET A 147 2.63 -27.88 8.60
C MET A 147 1.46 -27.18 7.90
N LEU A 148 0.22 -27.66 8.10
CA LEU A 148 -0.98 -26.98 7.62
C LEU A 148 -1.16 -25.62 8.29
N SER A 149 -0.88 -25.49 9.58
CA SER A 149 -0.91 -24.19 10.28
C SER A 149 0.13 -23.21 9.71
N VAL A 150 1.35 -23.65 9.44
CA VAL A 150 2.38 -22.80 8.82
C VAL A 150 2.00 -22.41 7.39
N LEU A 151 1.38 -23.31 6.62
CA LEU A 151 0.90 -23.01 5.26
C LEU A 151 -0.31 -22.06 5.26
N PHE A 152 -1.25 -22.22 6.20
CA PHE A 152 -2.41 -21.34 6.32
C PHE A 152 -2.05 -19.97 6.90
N PHE A 153 -1.33 -19.92 8.02
CA PHE A 153 -0.95 -18.65 8.65
C PHE A 153 0.18 -17.95 7.90
N GLY A 154 1.19 -18.67 7.41
CA GLY A 154 2.26 -18.08 6.60
C GLY A 154 1.80 -17.64 5.21
N GLY A 155 0.88 -18.40 4.59
CA GLY A 155 0.34 -18.07 3.27
C GLY A 155 -0.58 -16.85 3.25
N ILE A 156 -1.32 -16.59 4.33
CA ILE A 156 -2.19 -15.41 4.42
C ILE A 156 -1.38 -14.13 4.66
N THR A 157 -0.31 -14.19 5.46
CA THR A 157 0.55 -13.01 5.69
C THR A 157 1.46 -12.70 4.50
N LEU A 158 1.85 -13.70 3.70
CA LEU A 158 2.66 -13.50 2.48
C LEU A 158 1.81 -13.22 1.23
N GLY A 159 0.56 -13.66 1.17
CA GLY A 159 -0.35 -13.41 0.04
C GLY A 159 -0.75 -11.94 -0.15
N LEU A 160 -0.70 -11.14 0.92
CA LEU A 160 -0.93 -9.69 0.86
C LEU A 160 0.32 -8.90 0.44
N SER A 161 1.54 -9.43 0.67
CA SER A 161 2.79 -8.72 0.31
C SER A 161 3.29 -8.96 -1.12
N ILE A 162 2.90 -10.05 -1.78
CA ILE A 162 3.48 -10.43 -3.09
C ILE A 162 2.85 -9.67 -4.28
N LYS A 163 1.70 -9.00 -4.11
CA LYS A 163 1.12 -8.17 -5.19
C LYS A 163 1.82 -6.83 -5.40
N GLN A 164 2.70 -6.41 -4.50
CA GLN A 164 3.33 -5.09 -4.56
C GLN A 164 4.58 -5.04 -5.45
N ALA A 165 5.15 -6.18 -5.83
CA ALA A 165 6.45 -6.23 -6.52
C ALA A 165 6.39 -6.20 -8.06
N SER A 166 5.23 -6.42 -8.70
CA SER A 166 5.19 -6.70 -10.15
C SER A 166 4.50 -5.66 -11.04
N ALA A 167 4.02 -4.53 -10.49
CA ALA A 167 3.21 -3.56 -11.26
C ALA A 167 3.72 -2.11 -11.25
N ASN A 168 5.02 -1.88 -10.98
CA ASN A 168 5.57 -0.52 -10.88
C ASN A 168 6.70 -0.23 -11.88
N SER A 169 6.64 -0.80 -13.08
CA SER A 169 7.67 -0.60 -14.13
C SER A 169 7.73 0.81 -14.72
N ASN A 170 6.86 1.73 -14.29
CA ASN A 170 6.84 3.13 -14.74
C ASN A 170 7.27 4.10 -13.63
N GLN A 171 8.01 3.65 -12.62
CA GLN A 171 8.49 4.55 -11.58
C GLN A 171 9.52 5.52 -12.18
N PRO A 172 9.25 6.84 -12.20
CA PRO A 172 10.15 7.79 -12.83
C PRO A 172 11.49 7.79 -12.09
N THR A 173 12.58 7.61 -12.85
CA THR A 173 13.93 7.65 -12.30
C THR A 173 14.37 9.10 -12.03
N GLY A 174 15.16 9.30 -10.98
CA GLY A 174 15.72 10.60 -10.62
C GLY A 174 14.84 11.42 -9.68
N ARG A 175 14.99 12.75 -9.72
CA ARG A 175 14.41 13.66 -8.71
C ARG A 175 12.88 13.58 -8.59
N LEU A 176 12.16 13.19 -9.64
CA LEU A 176 10.71 12.95 -9.60
C LEU A 176 10.34 11.62 -8.93
N GLY A 177 11.20 10.61 -8.99
CA GLY A 177 11.03 9.38 -8.22
C GLY A 177 11.07 9.65 -6.72
N ASP A 178 11.98 10.52 -6.28
CA ASP A 178 12.12 10.93 -4.88
C ASP A 178 10.86 11.66 -4.35
N ALA A 179 10.16 12.37 -5.23
CA ALA A 179 8.88 13.03 -4.90
C ALA A 179 7.80 12.00 -4.52
N GLY A 180 7.66 10.93 -5.32
CA GLY A 180 6.76 9.82 -5.00
C GLY A 180 7.17 9.07 -3.74
N GLN A 181 8.48 8.82 -3.57
CA GLN A 181 9.01 8.15 -2.40
C GLN A 181 8.72 8.92 -1.10
N SER A 182 8.70 10.26 -1.13
CA SER A 182 8.35 11.06 0.04
C SER A 182 6.91 10.81 0.53
N VAL A 183 5.95 10.65 -0.39
CA VAL A 183 4.56 10.32 -0.04
C VAL A 183 4.44 8.90 0.54
N VAL A 184 5.17 7.93 -0.03
CA VAL A 184 5.22 6.56 0.49
C VAL A 184 5.86 6.53 1.89
N ASP A 185 6.97 7.23 2.08
CA ASP A 185 7.65 7.33 3.38
C ASP A 185 6.76 8.00 4.44
N PHE A 186 5.98 9.01 4.05
CA PHE A 186 4.99 9.63 4.92
C PHE A 186 3.98 8.60 5.44
N TYR A 187 3.37 7.81 4.56
CA TYR A 187 2.42 6.78 4.98
C TYR A 187 3.05 5.60 5.70
N ARG A 188 4.31 5.25 5.37
CA ARG A 188 5.09 4.29 6.16
C ARG A 188 5.23 4.75 7.61
N ALA A 189 5.54 6.02 7.83
CA ALA A 189 5.63 6.60 9.17
C ALA A 189 4.27 6.65 9.90
N VAL A 190 3.17 6.93 9.17
CA VAL A 190 1.81 6.86 9.73
C VAL A 190 1.48 5.44 10.20
N ASN A 191 1.74 4.42 9.37
CA ASN A 191 1.53 3.01 9.72
C ASN A 191 2.36 2.57 10.93
N ALA A 192 3.60 3.05 11.02
CA ALA A 192 4.47 2.80 12.16
C ALA A 192 4.10 3.59 13.43
N ARG A 193 2.99 4.36 13.40
CA ARG A 193 2.58 5.29 14.49
C ARG A 193 3.65 6.32 14.85
N ALA A 194 4.61 6.56 13.97
CA ALA A 194 5.69 7.52 14.13
C ALA A 194 5.23 8.91 13.66
N TYR A 195 4.19 9.45 14.30
CA TYR A 195 3.54 10.67 13.82
C TYR A 195 4.46 11.89 13.78
N SER A 196 5.42 12.01 14.70
CA SER A 196 6.45 13.06 14.64
C SER A 196 7.29 12.95 13.36
N ALA A 197 7.67 11.74 12.96
CA ALA A 197 8.40 11.50 11.72
C ALA A 197 7.53 11.79 10.49
N ALA A 198 6.27 11.37 10.48
CA ALA A 198 5.33 11.70 9.41
C ALA A 198 5.11 13.22 9.30
N TYR A 199 4.87 13.90 10.42
CA TYR A 199 4.69 15.35 10.51
C TYR A 199 5.94 16.11 10.04
N SER A 200 7.14 15.58 10.30
CA SER A 200 8.39 16.20 9.84
C SER A 200 8.48 16.30 8.31
N ARG A 201 7.79 15.42 7.56
CA ARG A 201 7.72 15.40 6.09
C ARG A 201 6.78 16.45 5.49
N LEU A 202 6.02 17.16 6.31
CA LEU A 202 5.16 18.25 5.84
C LEU A 202 5.99 19.52 5.58
N SER A 203 5.57 20.30 4.58
CA SER A 203 6.16 21.59 4.26
C SER A 203 5.97 22.56 5.44
N PRO A 204 6.83 23.58 5.58
CA PRO A 204 6.63 24.62 6.58
C PRO A 204 5.27 25.30 6.46
N ASP A 205 4.75 25.45 5.24
CA ASP A 205 3.47 26.09 4.96
C ASP A 205 2.31 25.26 5.49
N TRP A 206 2.32 23.95 5.24
CA TRP A 206 1.30 23.05 5.77
C TRP A 206 1.39 22.92 7.30
N LYS A 207 2.59 22.91 7.88
CA LYS A 207 2.81 22.90 9.35
C LYS A 207 2.25 24.14 10.04
N ARG A 208 2.13 25.29 9.36
CA ARG A 208 1.48 26.50 9.91
C ARG A 208 -0.03 26.34 9.98
N GLU A 209 -0.63 25.61 9.04
CA GLU A 209 -2.08 25.38 8.98
C GLU A 209 -2.53 24.22 9.87
N LEU A 210 -1.68 23.20 10.06
CA LEU A 210 -2.01 21.97 10.77
C LEU A 210 -0.98 21.71 11.87
N THR A 211 -1.37 21.90 13.13
CA THR A 211 -0.48 21.64 14.27
C THR A 211 -0.22 20.14 14.45
N GLN A 212 0.91 19.78 15.06
CA GLN A 212 1.26 18.37 15.31
C GLN A 212 0.18 17.62 16.11
N THR A 213 -0.37 18.23 17.16
CA THR A 213 -1.44 17.60 17.96
C THR A 213 -2.72 17.37 17.14
N ALA A 214 -3.08 18.30 16.25
CA ALA A 214 -4.23 18.13 15.37
C ALA A 214 -3.99 17.04 14.32
N PHE A 215 -2.77 16.99 13.77
CA PHE A 215 -2.32 15.93 12.85
C PHE A 215 -2.41 14.55 13.51
N GLU A 216 -1.82 14.39 14.69
CA GLU A 216 -1.84 13.12 15.45
C GLU A 216 -3.26 12.66 15.74
N ARG A 217 -4.13 13.58 16.18
CA ARG A 217 -5.55 13.29 16.43
C ARG A 217 -6.28 12.84 15.18
N GLY A 218 -5.99 13.45 14.02
CA GLY A 218 -6.59 13.10 12.75
C GLY A 218 -6.25 11.68 12.28
N TYR A 219 -5.01 11.23 12.52
CA TYR A 219 -4.55 9.88 12.14
C TYR A 219 -4.73 8.81 13.23
N ALA A 220 -5.09 9.20 14.46
CA ALA A 220 -5.36 8.26 15.55
C ALA A 220 -6.33 7.11 15.21
N PRO A 221 -7.46 7.29 14.47
CA PRO A 221 -8.37 6.18 14.16
C PRO A 221 -7.88 5.26 13.04
N VAL A 222 -6.90 5.68 12.25
CA VAL A 222 -6.38 4.94 11.09
C VAL A 222 -5.56 3.77 11.62
N GLN A 223 -5.94 2.53 11.38
CA GLN A 223 -5.18 1.33 11.79
C GLN A 223 -4.01 1.05 10.84
N GLN A 224 -4.28 1.13 9.54
CA GLN A 224 -3.33 0.83 8.47
C GLN A 224 -3.71 1.63 7.22
N VAL A 225 -2.72 2.04 6.45
CA VAL A 225 -2.86 2.66 5.12
C VAL A 225 -2.00 1.89 4.15
N ASP A 226 -2.62 1.24 3.16
CA ASP A 226 -1.89 0.82 1.97
C ASP A 226 -1.89 1.97 0.96
N CYS A 227 -0.71 2.38 0.51
CA CYS A 227 -0.53 3.52 -0.40
C CYS A 227 0.05 3.04 -1.72
N ARG A 228 -0.67 3.31 -2.79
CA ARG A 228 -0.26 3.01 -4.16
C ARG A 228 -0.07 4.31 -4.94
N LEU A 229 1.12 4.48 -5.53
CA LEU A 229 1.39 5.57 -6.45
C LEU A 229 0.74 5.26 -7.80
N VAL A 230 -0.09 6.17 -8.30
CA VAL A 230 -0.73 6.07 -9.62
C VAL A 230 0.08 6.79 -10.68
N GLY A 231 0.65 7.95 -10.32
CA GLY A 231 1.44 8.74 -11.27
C GLY A 231 2.08 9.96 -10.62
N ILE A 232 3.11 10.49 -11.28
CA ILE A 232 3.86 11.66 -10.82
C ILE A 232 3.98 12.61 -12.00
N LYS A 233 3.54 13.86 -11.81
CA LYS A 233 3.61 14.92 -12.83
C LYS A 233 4.34 16.12 -12.25
N ALA A 234 5.44 16.53 -12.87
CA ALA A 234 6.09 17.79 -12.53
C ALA A 234 5.12 18.97 -12.78
N ILE A 235 5.04 19.88 -11.82
CA ILE A 235 4.36 21.17 -11.98
C ILE A 235 5.39 22.21 -12.42
N ASP A 236 6.53 22.24 -11.72
CA ASP A 236 7.69 23.06 -12.04
C ASP A 236 8.98 22.38 -11.51
N ALA A 237 10.12 23.07 -11.55
CA ALA A 237 11.41 22.52 -11.13
C ALA A 237 11.46 22.06 -9.67
N ASN A 238 10.62 22.61 -8.80
CA ASN A 238 10.62 22.35 -7.37
C ASN A 238 9.26 21.81 -6.87
N ARG A 239 8.30 21.55 -7.76
CA ARG A 239 6.96 21.09 -7.38
C ARG A 239 6.51 19.93 -8.25
N ALA A 240 5.93 18.93 -7.62
CA ALA A 240 5.32 17.80 -8.32
C ALA A 240 3.93 17.50 -7.75
N ARG A 241 3.05 17.04 -8.63
CA ARG A 241 1.78 16.40 -8.27
C ARG A 241 1.99 14.89 -8.25
N VAL A 242 1.71 14.25 -7.12
CA VAL A 242 1.79 12.80 -6.92
C VAL A 242 0.37 12.27 -6.76
N SER A 243 -0.14 11.56 -7.76
CA SER A 243 -1.45 10.91 -7.71
C SER A 243 -1.35 9.59 -6.96
N VAL A 244 -2.30 9.34 -6.06
CA VAL A 244 -2.30 8.18 -5.16
C VAL A 244 -3.67 7.52 -5.07
N GLU A 245 -3.65 6.21 -4.83
CA GLU A 245 -4.77 5.40 -4.36
C GLU A 245 -4.39 4.87 -2.97
N LEU A 246 -5.31 4.98 -2.02
CA LEU A 246 -5.11 4.59 -0.62
C LEU A 246 -6.20 3.59 -0.23
N ALA A 247 -5.82 2.50 0.42
CA ALA A 247 -6.75 1.65 1.15
C ALA A 247 -6.52 1.86 2.65
N VAL A 248 -7.44 2.55 3.29
CA VAL A 248 -7.35 2.96 4.70
C VAL A 248 -8.22 2.03 5.54
N VAL A 249 -7.63 1.38 6.53
CA VAL A 249 -8.35 0.57 7.52
C VAL A 249 -8.65 1.44 8.73
N GLU A 250 -9.91 1.67 9.03
CA GLU A 250 -10.40 2.42 10.20
C GLU A 250 -11.52 1.65 10.88
N LYS A 251 -11.37 1.31 12.17
CA LYS A 251 -12.38 0.56 12.95
C LYS A 251 -12.86 -0.71 12.21
N ASP A 252 -11.91 -1.47 11.68
CA ASP A 252 -12.16 -2.71 10.93
C ASP A 252 -12.96 -2.53 9.62
N GLN A 253 -13.10 -1.29 9.14
CA GLN A 253 -13.64 -0.96 7.82
C GLN A 253 -12.53 -0.52 6.87
N VAL A 254 -12.56 -1.02 5.64
CA VAL A 254 -11.65 -0.58 4.57
C VAL A 254 -12.32 0.52 3.76
N LYS A 255 -11.68 1.70 3.70
CA LYS A 255 -12.09 2.82 2.87
C LYS A 255 -11.07 3.01 1.75
N ASN A 256 -11.54 3.02 0.52
CA ASN A 256 -10.70 3.35 -0.62
C ASN A 256 -10.78 4.86 -0.85
N ILE A 257 -9.63 5.51 -0.95
CA ILE A 257 -9.52 6.95 -1.14
C ILE A 257 -8.59 7.15 -2.33
N SER A 258 -8.95 8.02 -3.26
CA SER A 258 -8.08 8.42 -4.37
C SER A 258 -7.84 9.91 -4.33
N GLY A 259 -6.75 10.36 -4.94
CA GLY A 259 -6.49 11.79 -5.00
C GLY A 259 -5.06 12.11 -5.41
N HIS A 260 -4.61 13.29 -5.01
CA HIS A 260 -3.24 13.70 -5.25
C HIS A 260 -2.67 14.57 -4.13
N TYR A 261 -1.36 14.46 -3.99
CA TYR A 261 -0.52 15.31 -3.18
C TYR A 261 0.21 16.32 -4.04
N ILE A 262 0.40 17.52 -3.51
CA ILE A 262 1.40 18.45 -4.01
C ILE A 262 2.61 18.33 -3.10
N VAL A 263 3.78 18.05 -3.68
CA VAL A 263 5.04 18.01 -2.97
C VAL A 263 5.96 19.11 -3.48
N VAL A 264 6.74 19.70 -2.58
CA VAL A 264 7.65 20.82 -2.83
C VAL A 264 9.06 20.44 -2.40
N TYR A 265 10.06 20.74 -3.22
CA TYR A 265 11.47 20.56 -2.92
C TYR A 265 12.06 21.82 -2.31
N ASP A 266 12.61 21.72 -1.10
CA ASP A 266 13.13 22.85 -0.33
C ASP A 266 14.67 22.99 -0.36
N GLY A 267 15.34 22.21 -1.21
CA GLY A 267 16.81 22.12 -1.25
C GLY A 267 17.37 20.93 -0.50
N ARG A 268 16.66 20.41 0.51
CA ARG A 268 17.07 19.26 1.34
C ARG A 268 16.29 18.00 1.01
N GLY A 269 15.04 18.14 0.58
CA GLY A 269 14.21 17.01 0.19
C GLY A 269 12.82 17.43 -0.28
N TRP A 270 12.04 16.45 -0.70
CA TRP A 270 10.64 16.64 -1.05
C TRP A 270 9.77 16.58 0.21
N ASN A 271 8.99 17.62 0.44
CA ASN A 271 8.02 17.71 1.52
C ASN A 271 6.60 17.83 0.97
N LEU A 272 5.64 17.28 1.68
CA LEU A 272 4.23 17.35 1.34
C LEU A 272 3.71 18.76 1.64
N ASP A 273 3.10 19.43 0.67
CA ASP A 273 2.64 20.83 0.79
C ASP A 273 1.12 20.98 0.80
N GLY A 274 0.40 20.01 0.25
CA GLY A 274 -1.03 19.92 0.37
C GLY A 274 -1.56 18.62 -0.22
N SER A 275 -2.83 18.33 0.04
CA SER A 275 -3.52 17.18 -0.56
C SER A 275 -4.93 17.53 -1.00
N HIS A 276 -5.39 16.78 -1.99
CA HIS A 276 -6.79 16.72 -2.37
C HIS A 276 -7.17 15.25 -2.52
N LEU A 277 -7.90 14.74 -1.53
CA LEU A 277 -8.32 13.35 -1.42
C LEU A 277 -9.85 13.28 -1.50
N SER A 278 -10.36 12.31 -2.26
CA SER A 278 -11.78 12.00 -2.43
C SER A 278 -12.04 10.55 -2.04
N LEU A 279 -13.09 10.35 -1.23
CA LEU A 279 -13.68 9.06 -0.90
C LEU A 279 -14.51 8.51 -2.06
#